data_AF-A0A961Z2W0-F1
#
_entry.id   AF-A0A961Z2W0-F1
#
_cell.length_a   1.000
_cell.length_b   1.000
_cell.length_c   1.000
_cell.angle_alpha   90.00
_cell.angle_beta   90.00
_cell.angle_gamma   90.00
#
_symmetry.space_group_name_H-M   'P 1'
#
loop_
_entity.id
_entity.type
_entity.pdbx_description
1 polymer ?
#
loop_
_entity_poly.entity_id
_entity_poly.type
_entity_poly.pdbx_seq_one_letter_code
_entity_poly.pdbx_strand_id
1 'polypeptide(L)'
;MRGRGSRNTREGGAVIFETRQVGQVLKCTAIDEATALEVSVFGPVGTAAFELQRLALRKLQWVLSRSGDQAGAEAPDPSLR
;
A
#
# COMPACT_ATOMS: atom_id res chain seq x y z
N MET A 1 29.59 7.09 21.20
CA MET A 1 29.13 6.28 20.05
C MET A 1 27.62 6.14 20.13
N ARG A 2 26.84 6.73 19.21
CA ARG A 2 25.38 6.52 19.12
C ARG A 2 25.05 6.14 17.69
N GLY A 3 24.73 4.86 17.46
CA GLY A 3 24.18 4.38 16.21
C GLY A 3 22.78 4.97 16.02
N ARG A 4 22.68 5.99 15.17
CA ARG A 4 21.40 6.53 14.72
C ARG A 4 21.02 5.70 13.49
N GLY A 5 20.33 4.59 13.73
CA GLY A 5 19.81 3.72 12.68
C GLY A 5 19.01 4.54 11.66
N SER A 6 19.36 4.35 10.40
CA SER A 6 18.83 5.02 9.22
C SER A 6 17.31 5.16 9.28
N ARG A 7 16.82 6.41 9.32
CA ARG A 7 15.45 6.69 8.88
C ARG A 7 15.46 6.38 7.39
N ASN A 8 15.00 5.20 6.99
CA ASN A 8 14.75 4.88 5.59
C ASN A 8 13.72 5.89 5.08
N THR A 9 14.20 6.97 4.46
CA THR A 9 13.42 7.78 3.54
C THR A 9 13.03 6.83 2.43
N ARG A 10 11.86 6.20 2.53
CA ARG A 10 11.24 5.59 1.36
C ARG A 10 10.93 6.77 0.45
N GLU A 11 11.81 7.05 -0.51
CA GLU A 11 11.46 7.86 -1.67
C GLU A 11 10.15 7.27 -2.16
N GLY A 12 9.05 8.02 -1.99
CA GLY A 12 7.71 7.47 -2.17
C GLY A 12 7.64 6.84 -3.55
N GLY A 13 7.48 5.51 -3.60
CA GLY A 13 7.40 4.77 -4.85
C GLY A 13 6.30 5.37 -5.71
N ALA A 14 6.48 5.35 -7.03
CA ALA A 14 5.39 5.73 -7.91
C ALA A 14 4.22 4.76 -7.64
N VAL A 15 3.01 5.31 -7.65
CA VAL A 15 1.79 4.50 -7.49
C VAL A 15 1.16 4.34 -8.86
N ILE A 16 1.05 3.09 -9.31
CA ILE A 16 0.36 2.73 -10.55
C ILE A 16 -1.12 2.54 -10.22
N PHE A 17 -2.00 3.09 -11.07
CA PHE A 17 -3.44 2.89 -10.97
C PHE A 17 -3.96 2.10 -12.16
N GLU A 18 -4.65 1.00 -11.89
CA GLU A 18 -5.38 0.23 -12.90
C GLU A 18 -6.87 0.34 -12.68
N THR A 19 -7.62 0.75 -13.70
CA THR A 19 -9.08 0.78 -13.65
C THR A 19 -9.69 -0.15 -14.68
N ARG A 20 -10.64 -0.98 -14.25
CA ARG A 20 -11.37 -1.89 -15.13
C ARG A 20 -12.82 -2.01 -14.70
N GLN A 21 -13.73 -1.93 -15.67
CA GLN A 21 -15.14 -2.24 -15.45
C GLN A 21 -15.36 -3.75 -15.36
N VAL A 22 -16.14 -4.16 -14.35
CA VAL A 22 -16.62 -5.52 -14.15
C VAL A 22 -18.13 -5.46 -13.97
N GLY A 23 -18.89 -5.73 -15.03
CA GLY A 23 -20.34 -5.55 -15.02
C GLY A 23 -20.74 -4.10 -14.73
N GLN A 24 -21.50 -3.87 -13.66
CA GLN A 24 -21.97 -2.54 -13.24
C GLN A 24 -21.08 -1.86 -12.18
N VAL A 25 -19.89 -2.39 -11.92
CA VAL A 25 -18.90 -1.77 -11.03
C VAL A 25 -17.60 -1.43 -11.76
N LEU A 26 -16.97 -0.34 -11.34
CA LEU A 26 -15.61 0.05 -11.71
C LEU A 26 -14.67 -0.39 -10.59
N LYS A 27 -13.73 -1.29 -10.90
CA LYS A 27 -12.62 -1.67 -10.02
C LYS A 27 -11.46 -0.71 -10.26
N CYS A 28 -10.88 -0.20 -9.19
CA CYS A 28 -9.60 0.51 -9.22
C CYS A 28 -8.59 -0.21 -8.33
N THR A 29 -7.44 -0.58 -8.88
CA THR A 29 -6.29 -1.11 -8.14
C THR A 29 -5.22 -0.03 -8.04
N ALA A 30 -4.67 0.18 -6.85
CA ALA A 30 -3.47 0.99 -6.62
C ALA A 30 -2.32 0.07 -6.22
N ILE A 31 -1.16 0.23 -6.87
CA ILE A 31 0.02 -0.61 -6.72
C ILE A 31 1.20 0.28 -6.34
N ASP A 32 1.84 -0.01 -5.21
CA ASP A 32 3.11 0.63 -4.84
C ASP A 32 4.28 -0.09 -5.53
N GLU A 33 5.02 0.61 -6.39
CA GLU A 33 6.13 0.00 -7.15
C GLU A 33 7.26 -0.53 -6.26
N ALA A 34 7.51 0.11 -5.12
CA ALA A 34 8.64 -0.23 -4.25
C ALA A 34 8.40 -1.53 -3.46
N THR A 35 7.16 -1.78 -3.05
CA THR A 35 6.78 -2.94 -2.21
C THR A 35 6.01 -4.00 -2.98
N ALA A 36 5.61 -3.72 -4.23
CA ALA A 36 4.65 -4.51 -5.00
C ALA A 36 3.31 -4.73 -4.25
N LEU A 37 2.99 -3.90 -3.26
CA LEU A 37 1.75 -4.02 -2.52
C LEU A 37 0.60 -3.45 -3.33
N GLU A 38 -0.47 -4.24 -3.46
CA GLU A 38 -1.64 -3.88 -4.23
C GLU A 38 -2.87 -3.77 -3.33
N VAL A 39 -3.71 -2.77 -3.59
CA VAL A 39 -5.04 -2.68 -2.99
C VAL A 39 -6.08 -2.39 -4.05
N SER A 40 -7.24 -3.04 -3.97
CA SER A 40 -8.38 -2.72 -4.83
C SER A 40 -9.53 -2.07 -4.06
N VAL A 41 -10.25 -1.20 -4.75
CA VAL A 41 -11.53 -0.59 -4.34
C VAL A 41 -12.52 -0.68 -5.50
N PHE A 42 -13.81 -0.60 -5.19
CA PHE A 42 -14.89 -0.73 -6.17
C PHE A 42 -15.90 0.40 -5.98
N GLY A 43 -16.49 0.87 -7.08
CA GLY A 43 -17.63 1.78 -7.07
C GLY A 43 -18.56 1.53 -8.25
N PRO A 44 -19.73 2.17 -8.30
CA PRO A 44 -20.58 2.15 -9.49
C PRO A 44 -19.84 2.62 -10.75
N VAL A 45 -20.22 2.10 -11.93
CA VAL A 45 -19.62 2.53 -13.22
C VAL A 45 -19.78 4.01 -13.56
N GLY A 46 -20.74 4.69 -12.91
CA GLY A 46 -20.90 6.15 -13.03
C GLY A 46 -20.00 6.98 -12.11
N THR A 47 -19.22 6.35 -11.22
CA THR A 47 -18.28 7.05 -10.35
C THR A 47 -17.10 7.57 -11.16
N ALA A 48 -16.72 8.83 -10.95
CA ALA A 48 -15.52 9.40 -11.56
C ALA A 48 -14.28 8.58 -11.16
N ALA A 49 -13.50 8.15 -12.15
CA ALA A 49 -12.31 7.31 -11.93
C ALA A 49 -11.31 7.92 -10.93
N PHE A 50 -11.14 9.25 -10.95
CA PHE A 50 -10.30 9.99 -10.01
C PHE A 50 -10.72 9.80 -8.53
N GLU A 51 -12.03 9.72 -8.24
CA GLU A 51 -12.50 9.50 -6.87
C GLU A 51 -12.14 8.09 -6.37
N LEU A 52 -12.25 7.09 -7.25
CA LEU A 52 -11.81 5.72 -6.94
C LEU A 52 -10.31 5.61 -6.79
N GLN A 53 -9.52 6.29 -7.64
CA GLN A 53 -8.06 6.36 -7.51
C GLN A 53 -7.66 7.00 -6.18
N ARG A 54 -8.29 8.12 -5.80
CA ARG A 54 -8.05 8.79 -4.51
C ARG A 54 -8.39 7.88 -3.33
N LEU A 55 -9.49 7.12 -3.41
CA LEU A 55 -9.86 6.14 -2.39
C LEU A 55 -8.84 4.99 -2.32
N ALA A 56 -8.42 4.45 -3.47
CA ALA A 56 -7.41 3.40 -3.56
C ALA A 56 -6.07 3.85 -2.97
N LEU A 57 -5.61 5.06 -3.29
CA LEU A 57 -4.38 5.65 -2.75
C LEU A 57 -4.41 5.75 -1.22
N ARG A 58 -5.52 6.26 -0.65
CA ARG A 58 -5.68 6.35 0.81
C ARG A 58 -5.64 4.97 1.46
N LYS A 59 -6.28 3.98 0.84
CA LYS A 59 -6.24 2.59 1.33
C LYS A 59 -4.82 2.03 1.26
N LEU A 60 -4.09 2.27 0.17
CA LEU A 60 -2.71 1.81 -0.02
C LEU A 60 -1.79 2.36 1.06
N GLN A 61 -1.86 3.68 1.29
CA GLN A 61 -1.10 4.37 2.34
C GLN A 61 -1.39 3.81 3.74
N TRP A 62 -2.66 3.50 4.02
CA TRP A 62 -3.06 2.91 5.31
C TRP A 62 -2.57 1.46 5.48
N VAL A 63 -2.52 0.67 4.42
CA VAL A 63 -1.96 -0.69 4.49
C VAL A 63 -0.44 -0.61 4.68
N LEU A 64 0.25 0.23 3.91
CA LEU A 64 1.70 0.41 4.01
C LEU A 64 2.15 0.87 5.40
N SER A 65 1.40 1.75 6.06
CA SER A 65 1.71 2.18 7.43
C SER A 65 1.63 1.02 8.43
N ARG A 66 0.63 0.14 8.28
CA ARG A 66 0.46 -1.04 9.15
C ARG A 66 1.48 -2.15 8.87
N SER A 67 1.86 -2.36 7.61
CA SER A 67 2.90 -3.33 7.25
C SER A 67 4.30 -2.88 7.73
N GLY A 68 4.56 -1.56 7.76
CA GLY A 68 5.78 -1.01 8.35
C GLY A 68 5.92 -1.31 9.84
N ASP A 69 4.82 -1.33 10.58
CA ASP A 69 4.81 -1.67 12.01
C ASP A 69 5.08 -3.17 12.26
N GLN A 70 4.69 -4.07 11.34
CA GLN A 70 4.93 -5.51 11.49
C GLN A 70 6.38 -5.94 11.20
N ALA A 71 7.12 -5.18 10.39
CA ALA A 71 8.54 -5.46 10.10
C ALA A 71 9.48 -5.17 11.27
N GLY A 72 9.01 -4.50 12.34
CA GLY A 72 9.76 -4.27 13.58
C GLY A 72 9.62 -5.38 14.63
N ALA A 73 8.81 -6.41 14.36
CA ALA A 73 8.64 -7.56 15.24
C ALA A 73 9.45 -8.75 14.71
N GLU A 74 10.78 -8.59 14.64
CA GLU A 74 11.68 -9.73 14.48
C GLU A 74 11.56 -10.59 15.75
N ALA A 75 11.07 -11.82 15.60
CA ALA A 75 10.93 -12.77 16.69
C ALA A 75 12.29 -12.98 17.37
N PRO A 76 12.39 -13.05 18.72
CA PRO A 76 13.64 -13.41 19.37
C PRO A 76 14.08 -14.77 18.85
N ASP A 77 15.34 -14.84 18.43
CA ASP A 77 15.99 -16.03 17.88
C ASP A 77 15.67 -17.27 18.75
N PRO A 78 14.95 -18.27 18.22
CA PRO A 78 14.56 -19.46 18.97
C PRO A 78 15.75 -20.38 19.30
N SER A 79 16.96 -20.05 18.85
CA SER A 79 18.18 -20.81 19.18
C SER A 79 18.83 -20.43 20.51
N LEU A 80 18.29 -19.45 21.25
CA LEU A 80 18.73 -19.11 22.61
C LEU A 80 17.91 -19.85 23.68
N ARG A 81 18.09 -21.18 23.80
CA ARG A 81 17.60 -21.98 24.95
C ARG A 81 18.56 -23.10 25.32
#